data_AF-A0A2Z4JV82-F1
#
_entry.id   AF-A0A2Z4JV82-F1
#
_cell.length_a   1.000
_cell.length_b   1.000
_cell.length_c   1.000
_cell.angle_alpha   90.00
_cell.angle_beta   90.00
_cell.angle_gamma   90.00
#
_symmetry.space_group_name_H-M   'P 1'
#
loop_
_entity.id
_entity.type
_entity.pdbx_description
1 polymer ?
#
loop_
_entity_poly.entity_id
_entity_poly.type
_entity_poly.pdbx_seq_one_letter_code
_entity_poly.pdbx_strand_id
1 'polypeptide(L)'
;MKKILLLSTVSSFILTGCYSTSVDMSLGNMRLITSSAAPQDTENFAMKTCKNDFYEGASFLSKAGKEYRFKCVKAEENEVLIPIPGTSINPENTAGAK
;
A
#
# COMPACT_ATOMS: atom_id res chain seq x y z
N MET A 1 15.41 -50.14 32.59
CA MET A 1 14.72 -48.86 32.90
C MET A 1 14.60 -48.04 31.62
N LYS A 2 13.39 -47.88 31.07
CA LYS A 2 13.17 -47.27 29.75
C LYS A 2 12.77 -45.80 29.94
N LYS A 3 13.65 -44.87 29.55
CA LYS A 3 13.40 -43.41 29.65
C LYS A 3 12.55 -42.98 28.44
N ILE A 4 11.31 -42.59 28.71
CA ILE A 4 10.40 -42.04 27.69
C ILE A 4 10.72 -40.55 27.57
N LEU A 5 11.40 -40.20 26.47
CA LEU A 5 11.59 -38.81 26.05
C LEU A 5 10.27 -38.32 25.45
N LEU A 6 9.47 -37.64 26.25
CA LEU A 6 8.33 -36.84 25.78
C LEU A 6 8.88 -35.56 25.13
N LEU A 7 9.08 -35.59 23.81
CA LEU A 7 9.30 -34.39 23.02
C LEU A 7 7.99 -33.61 22.95
N SER A 8 7.88 -32.57 23.76
CA SER A 8 6.86 -31.54 23.62
C SER A 8 7.09 -30.79 22.31
N THR A 9 6.32 -31.14 21.29
CA THR A 9 6.15 -30.32 20.09
C THR A 9 5.49 -29.01 20.51
N VAL A 10 6.30 -27.98 20.71
CA VAL A 10 5.82 -26.60 20.86
C VAL A 10 5.24 -26.19 19.51
N SER A 11 3.98 -26.57 19.29
CA SER A 11 3.20 -26.13 18.16
C SER A 11 2.94 -24.64 18.35
N SER A 12 3.86 -23.84 17.83
CA SER A 12 3.70 -22.39 17.76
C SER A 12 2.61 -22.13 16.73
N PHE A 13 1.36 -22.12 17.18
CA PHE A 13 0.25 -21.56 16.43
C PHE A 13 0.59 -20.09 16.21
N ILE A 14 1.15 -19.78 15.04
CA ILE A 14 1.24 -18.41 14.58
C ILE A 14 -0.21 -17.99 14.36
N LEU A 15 -0.78 -17.31 15.35
CA LEU A 15 -2.07 -16.64 15.24
C LEU A 15 -1.93 -15.61 14.12
N THR A 16 -2.22 -16.00 12.88
CA THR A 16 -2.38 -15.07 11.79
C THR A 16 -3.58 -14.21 12.15
N GLY A 17 -3.33 -12.98 12.61
CA GLY A 17 -4.38 -12.02 12.91
C GLY A 17 -5.24 -11.82 11.66
N CYS A 18 -6.57 -11.92 11.81
CA CYS A 18 -7.49 -11.61 10.72
C CYS A 18 -7.44 -10.10 10.46
N TYR A 19 -6.64 -9.69 9.48
CA TYR A 19 -6.68 -8.33 8.96
C TYR A 19 -7.84 -8.20 7.98
N SER A 20 -8.52 -7.06 8.01
CA SER A 20 -9.60 -6.74 7.06
C SER A 20 -9.25 -5.44 6.36
N THR A 21 -9.45 -5.41 5.04
CA THR A 21 -9.23 -4.24 4.19
C THR A 21 -10.43 -4.11 3.24
N SER A 22 -11.06 -2.94 3.21
CA SER A 22 -12.23 -2.65 2.38
C SER A 22 -12.14 -1.25 1.77
N VAL A 23 -12.78 -1.05 0.62
CA VAL A 23 -13.07 0.28 0.08
C VAL A 23 -14.39 0.74 0.69
N ASP A 24 -14.34 1.82 1.45
CA ASP A 24 -15.52 2.36 2.14
C ASP A 24 -16.21 3.43 1.30
N MET A 25 -15.43 4.25 0.56
CA MET A 25 -15.95 5.26 -0.35
C MET A 25 -15.07 5.42 -1.59
N SER A 26 -15.71 5.74 -2.71
CA SER A 26 -15.05 6.02 -4.00
C SER A 26 -15.66 7.28 -4.60
N LEU A 27 -14.85 8.30 -4.86
CA LEU A 27 -15.29 9.57 -5.46
C LEU A 27 -14.30 9.99 -6.54
N GLY A 28 -14.69 9.85 -7.81
CA GLY A 28 -13.80 10.12 -8.94
C GLY A 28 -12.53 9.27 -8.87
N ASN A 29 -11.38 9.91 -8.77
CA ASN A 29 -10.10 9.25 -8.57
C ASN A 29 -9.71 9.06 -7.09
N MET A 30 -10.57 9.38 -6.11
CA MET A 30 -10.25 9.15 -4.70
C MET A 30 -10.81 7.83 -4.19
N ARG A 31 -10.05 7.15 -3.32
CA ARG A 31 -10.47 5.93 -2.61
C ARG A 31 -10.27 6.16 -1.11
N LEU A 32 -11.32 5.95 -0.33
CA LEU A 32 -11.27 5.81 1.12
C LEU A 32 -11.25 4.32 1.43
N ILE A 33 -10.16 3.86 2.04
CA ILE A 33 -9.93 2.45 2.36
C ILE A 33 -9.80 2.31 3.87
N THR A 34 -10.62 1.47 4.48
CA THR A 34 -10.45 1.11 5.89
C THR A 34 -9.67 -0.18 5.98
N SER A 35 -8.56 -0.17 6.72
CA SER A 35 -7.72 -1.34 6.90
C SER A 35 -7.16 -1.47 8.31
N SER A 36 -7.14 -2.70 8.82
CA SER A 36 -6.33 -3.09 9.98
C SER A 36 -4.99 -3.73 9.60
N ALA A 37 -4.73 -3.95 8.31
CA ALA A 37 -3.52 -4.59 7.81
C ALA A 37 -2.28 -3.69 7.94
N ALA A 38 -1.11 -4.24 7.62
CA ALA A 38 0.10 -3.45 7.52
C ALA A 38 -0.04 -2.36 6.43
N PRO A 39 0.63 -1.21 6.57
CA PRO A 39 0.54 -0.13 5.59
C PRO A 39 0.85 -0.58 4.15
N GLN A 40 1.86 -1.43 3.97
CA GLN A 40 2.25 -1.96 2.67
C GLN A 40 1.16 -2.84 2.05
N ASP A 41 0.46 -3.66 2.84
CA ASP A 41 -0.65 -4.46 2.35
C ASP A 41 -1.85 -3.58 1.94
N THR A 42 -2.08 -2.50 2.70
CA THR A 42 -3.13 -1.53 2.39
C THR A 42 -2.82 -0.77 1.09
N GLU A 43 -1.55 -0.39 0.89
CA GLU A 43 -1.09 0.27 -0.32
C GLU A 43 -1.19 -0.66 -1.54
N ASN A 44 -0.77 -1.92 -1.40
CA ASN A 44 -0.94 -2.95 -2.44
C ASN A 44 -2.41 -3.16 -2.80
N PHE A 45 -3.29 -3.19 -1.80
CA PHE A 45 -4.74 -3.25 -2.01
C PHE A 45 -5.26 -2.02 -2.76
N ALA A 46 -4.81 -0.82 -2.39
CA ALA A 46 -5.18 0.43 -3.07
C ALA A 46 -4.70 0.44 -4.53
N MET A 47 -3.46 0.03 -4.77
CA MET A 47 -2.86 -0.10 -6.11
C MET A 47 -3.68 -1.05 -6.99
N LYS A 48 -4.03 -2.23 -6.47
CA LYS A 48 -4.87 -3.20 -7.16
C LYS A 48 -6.26 -2.65 -7.45
N THR A 49 -6.88 -2.02 -6.46
CA THR A 49 -8.20 -1.40 -6.59
C THR A 49 -8.20 -0.33 -7.68
N CYS A 50 -7.27 0.63 -7.65
CA CYS A 50 -7.17 1.68 -8.65
C CYS A 50 -6.89 1.12 -10.06
N LYS A 51 -6.03 0.08 -10.19
CA LYS A 51 -5.78 -0.59 -11.47
C LYS A 51 -7.02 -1.25 -12.06
N ASN A 52 -7.85 -1.88 -11.21
CA ASN A 52 -9.12 -2.44 -11.65
C ASN A 52 -10.11 -1.36 -12.14
N ASP A 53 -9.97 -0.14 -11.66
CA ASP A 53 -10.76 1.02 -12.06
C ASP A 53 -10.14 1.80 -13.24
N PHE A 54 -9.23 1.18 -14.01
CA PHE A 54 -8.54 1.75 -15.19
C PHE A 54 -7.60 2.94 -14.88
N TYR A 55 -7.05 3.00 -13.67
CA TYR A 55 -5.96 3.89 -13.32
C TYR A 55 -4.61 3.15 -13.40
N GLU A 56 -3.51 3.88 -13.53
CA GLU A 56 -2.16 3.29 -13.54
C GLU A 56 -1.71 2.86 -12.15
N GLY A 57 -2.21 3.55 -11.12
CA GLY A 57 -1.90 3.20 -9.74
C GLY A 57 -2.62 4.03 -8.70
N ALA A 58 -2.11 4.00 -7.48
CA ALA A 58 -2.61 4.74 -6.33
C ALA A 58 -1.48 5.56 -5.70
N SER A 59 -1.79 6.79 -5.30
CA SER A 59 -0.93 7.66 -4.49
C SER A 59 -1.55 7.87 -3.13
N PHE A 60 -0.76 7.72 -2.07
CA PHE A 60 -1.20 7.92 -0.70
C PHE A 60 -1.38 9.42 -0.41
N LEU A 61 -2.53 9.79 0.18
CA LEU A 61 -2.80 11.17 0.59
C LEU A 61 -2.66 11.35 2.10
N SER A 62 -3.34 10.51 2.89
CA SER A 62 -3.39 10.66 4.34
C SER A 62 -3.98 9.43 5.03
N LYS A 63 -3.80 9.37 6.35
CA LYS A 63 -4.34 8.32 7.22
C LYS A 63 -4.94 8.92 8.49
N ALA A 64 -6.13 8.47 8.87
CA ALA A 64 -6.78 8.80 10.14
C ALA A 64 -7.29 7.52 10.80
N GLY A 65 -6.67 7.09 11.90
CA GLY A 65 -7.02 5.81 12.51
C GLY A 65 -6.78 4.63 11.57
N LYS A 66 -7.84 3.93 11.17
CA LYS A 66 -7.81 2.82 10.20
C LYS A 66 -8.18 3.24 8.78
N GLU A 67 -8.58 4.49 8.60
CA GLU A 67 -8.97 5.04 7.29
C GLU A 67 -7.74 5.58 6.57
N TYR A 68 -7.55 5.14 5.33
CA TYR A 68 -6.52 5.59 4.42
C TYR A 68 -7.19 6.26 3.23
N ARG A 69 -6.64 7.41 2.82
CA ARG A 69 -7.10 8.14 1.63
C ARG A 69 -6.05 7.99 0.55
N PHE A 70 -6.47 7.53 -0.61
CA PHE A 70 -5.64 7.40 -1.80
C PHE A 70 -6.25 8.19 -2.96
N LYS A 71 -5.39 8.73 -3.82
CA LYS A 71 -5.72 9.26 -5.15
C LYS A 71 -5.24 8.26 -6.19
N CYS A 72 -6.14 7.64 -6.93
CA CYS A 72 -5.81 6.88 -8.12
C CYS A 72 -5.23 7.82 -9.19
N VAL A 73 -4.13 7.41 -9.80
CA VAL A 73 -3.37 8.24 -10.75
C VAL A 73 -3.47 7.67 -12.16
N LYS A 74 -3.61 8.54 -13.16
CA LYS A 74 -3.49 8.17 -14.58
C LYS A 74 -2.12 8.57 -15.10
N ALA A 75 -1.64 7.92 -16.16
CA ALA A 75 -0.32 8.21 -16.76
C ALA A 75 -0.12 9.70 -17.10
N GLU A 76 -1.20 10.39 -17.47
CA GLU A 76 -1.20 11.81 -17.84
C GLU A 76 -1.17 12.75 -16.61
N GLU A 77 -1.57 12.27 -15.44
CA GLU A 77 -1.52 13.01 -14.16
C GLU A 77 -0.19 12.81 -13.43
N ASN A 78 0.83 12.20 -14.06
CA ASN A 78 2.18 12.22 -13.53
C ASN A 78 2.58 13.68 -13.29
N GLU A 79 2.51 14.10 -12.04
CA GLU A 79 2.83 15.45 -11.60
C GLU A 79 4.30 15.67 -11.95
N VAL A 80 4.55 16.22 -13.15
CA VAL A 80 5.87 16.64 -13.57
C VAL A 80 6.35 17.58 -12.48
N LEU A 81 7.42 17.19 -11.80
CA LEU A 81 7.99 18.00 -10.74
C LEU A 81 8.42 19.33 -11.35
N ILE A 82 7.58 20.34 -11.17
CA ILE A 82 7.89 21.71 -11.60
C ILE A 82 8.84 22.24 -10.53
N PRO A 83 10.08 22.62 -10.90
CA PRO A 83 11.00 23.15 -9.92
C PRO A 83 10.43 24.41 -9.29
N ILE A 84 10.52 24.51 -7.97
CA ILE A 84 10.27 25.76 -7.26
C ILE A 84 11.32 26.77 -7.76
N PRO A 85 10.96 28.04 -8.00
CA PRO A 85 11.94 29.04 -8.42
C PRO A 85 13.21 29.01 -7.55
N GLY A 86 14.36 28.72 -8.15
CA GLY A 86 15.65 28.57 -7.46
C GLY A 86 16.09 27.13 -7.18
N THR A 87 15.29 26.11 -7.49
CA THR A 87 15.73 24.71 -7.46
C THR A 87 15.99 24.20 -8.87
N SER A 88 17.07 23.43 -9.05
CA SER A 88 17.40 22.79 -10.33
C SER A 88 17.15 21.29 -10.19
N ILE A 89 16.40 20.72 -11.13
CA ILE A 89 16.34 19.28 -11.32
C ILE A 89 17.47 18.90 -12.28
N ASN A 90 18.46 18.14 -11.80
CA ASN A 90 19.45 17.55 -12.69
C ASN A 90 18.80 16.33 -13.39
N PRO A 91 18.57 16.35 -14.71
CA PRO A 91 17.85 15.30 -15.42
C PRO A 91 18.65 13.99 -15.55
N GLU A 92 19.91 13.93 -15.10
CA GLU A 92 20.77 12.75 -15.26
C GLU A 92 20.33 11.53 -14.42
N ASN A 93 19.43 11.70 -13.45
CA ASN A 93 19.03 10.61 -12.54
C ASN A 93 17.67 9.95 -12.88
N THR A 94 17.02 10.31 -13.99
CA THR A 94 15.75 9.70 -14.43
C THR A 94 15.94 8.56 -15.45
N ALA A 95 17.15 8.34 -15.95
CA ALA A 95 17.47 7.26 -16.90
C ALA A 95 17.79 5.90 -16.23
N GLY A 96 17.29 5.65 -15.01
CA GLY A 96 17.62 4.48 -14.21
C GLY A 96 16.44 3.57 -13.85
N ALA A 97 15.28 3.71 -14.50
CA ALA A 97 14.15 2.79 -14.34
C ALA A 97 13.80 2.17 -15.70
N LYS A 98 14.53 1.12 -16.05
CA LYS A 98 14.17 0.15 -17.08
C LYS A 98 13.98 -1.21 -16.43
#